data_AF-A0A9D9ZL87-F1
#
_entry.id   AF-A0A9D9ZL87-F1
#
_cell.length_a   1.000
_cell.length_b   1.000
_cell.length_c   1.000
_cell.angle_alpha   90.00
_cell.angle_beta   90.00
_cell.angle_gamma   90.00
#
_symmetry.space_group_name_H-M   'P 1'
#
loop_
_entity.id
_entity.type
_entity.pdbx_description
1 polymer ?
#
loop_
_entity_poly.entity_id
_entity_poly.type
_entity_poly.pdbx_seq_one_letter_code
_entity_poly.pdbx_strand_id
1 'polypeptide(L)'
;MNIILWVVFYTISTTFLLYFFLKEKQVVEFIRGKEDKILKKVYSESQKKDKNNLLGNIITVISIIITVIFFFIVDRTPDFTIKIKNWGIYGVFAINIIFYVLRKEHEWIFLLNLVMMFLGRLMFNILDTNFYIYLGINIILSGILMYLFRKETKEVITKELLLEESRKNSEKLKEITDEVIESEKRKRSTLGKAFHRIDTTITAIILVGLIQMFYIGNYVIPSGSMEPTIQIQDRVFANMIKYKFFNPKIGDIIAFKEPMNNQVMYTKRLTGVAGDTMQIISGRMVINDKASEILNRSYEPEGIFYDNKIYVPKKGDKVKLDKIIMIGKLTGYTSDDQFVAQSDWKGYNEGETYEELTATDFLGRIGVNKGYKDIIGNENTYNKENPNDAIKNVYYTFTLKVEGRDEIVLPIMDFKHDDKLFNKLLNGESITLTQNYYMAMGDNTGNSYDSRYFGYVSENRIRGELLIRWWPLNRLGLLN
;
A
#
# COMPACT_ATOMS: atom_id res chain seq x y z
N MET A 1 5.24 14.90 5.34
CA MET A 1 5.21 14.24 6.67
C MET A 1 6.63 13.82 7.01
N ASN A 2 7.16 14.27 8.16
CA ASN A 2 8.60 14.38 8.41
C ASN A 2 9.28 13.00 8.53
N ILE A 3 10.36 12.74 7.76
CA ILE A 3 11.14 11.50 7.78
C ILE A 3 11.59 11.14 9.21
N ILE A 4 11.92 12.16 10.00
CA ILE A 4 12.34 12.03 11.39
C ILE A 4 11.25 11.39 12.25
N LEU A 5 9.98 11.74 12.06
CA LEU A 5 8.87 11.18 12.83
C LEU A 5 8.67 9.69 12.54
N TRP A 6 8.84 9.27 11.28
CA TRP A 6 8.75 7.88 10.90
C TRP A 6 9.93 7.06 11.40
N VAL A 7 11.16 7.57 11.25
CA VAL A 7 12.36 6.90 11.78
C VAL A 7 12.29 6.77 13.30
N VAL A 8 11.87 7.83 14.01
CA VAL A 8 11.67 7.79 15.46
C VAL A 8 10.59 6.77 15.83
N PHE A 9 9.44 6.79 15.15
CA PHE A 9 8.37 5.81 15.38
C PHE A 9 8.87 4.37 15.17
N TYR A 10 9.48 4.06 14.02
CA TYR A 10 9.95 2.71 13.71
C TYR A 10 11.07 2.26 14.64
N THR A 11 11.99 3.15 15.04
CA THR A 11 13.07 2.81 15.97
C THR A 11 12.50 2.50 17.35
N ILE A 12 11.56 3.33 17.84
CA ILE A 12 10.91 3.11 19.14
C ILE A 12 10.07 1.84 19.12
N SER A 13 9.20 1.65 18.12
CA SER A 13 8.32 0.48 18.03
C SER A 13 9.12 -0.81 17.91
N THR A 14 10.16 -0.85 17.07
CA THR A 14 10.99 -2.03 16.87
C THR A 14 11.80 -2.37 18.12
N THR A 15 12.39 -1.36 18.77
CA THR A 15 13.12 -1.55 20.04
C THR A 15 12.20 -2.01 21.15
N PHE A 16 10.98 -1.46 21.22
CA PHE A 16 9.98 -1.85 22.21
C PHE A 16 9.48 -3.29 22.00
N LEU A 17 9.21 -3.68 20.75
CA LEU A 17 8.83 -5.05 20.39
C LEU A 17 9.96 -6.05 20.66
N LEU A 18 11.20 -5.71 20.31
CA LEU A 18 12.38 -6.54 20.61
C LEU A 18 12.63 -6.67 22.11
N TYR A 19 12.44 -5.60 22.88
CA TYR A 19 12.54 -5.64 24.34
C TYR A 19 11.48 -6.56 24.94
N PHE A 20 10.21 -6.44 24.52
CA PHE A 20 9.15 -7.34 24.93
C PHE A 20 9.42 -8.80 24.55
N PHE A 21 9.97 -9.04 23.35
CA PHE A 21 10.29 -10.37 22.85
C PHE A 21 11.46 -11.02 23.62
N LEU A 22 12.53 -10.27 23.90
CA LEU A 22 13.74 -10.80 24.56
C LEU A 22 13.61 -10.88 26.08
N LYS A 23 12.82 -9.99 26.69
CA LYS A 23 12.67 -9.87 28.16
C LYS A 23 11.27 -10.20 28.65
N GLU A 24 10.47 -10.91 27.85
CA GLU A 24 9.08 -11.29 28.14
C GLU A 24 8.88 -11.71 29.60
N LYS A 25 9.66 -12.67 30.11
CA LYS A 25 9.56 -13.13 31.50
C LYS A 25 9.81 -12.02 32.53
N GLN A 26 10.81 -11.17 32.31
CA GLN A 26 11.16 -10.09 33.24
C GLN A 26 10.13 -8.96 33.22
N VAL A 27 9.58 -8.65 32.04
CA VAL A 27 8.52 -7.65 31.88
C VAL A 27 7.22 -8.14 32.51
N VAL A 28 6.85 -9.39 32.26
CA VAL A 28 5.69 -10.04 32.88
C VAL A 28 5.85 -10.12 34.40
N GLU A 29 7.03 -10.50 34.93
CA GLU A 29 7.31 -10.52 36.36
C GLU A 29 7.32 -9.11 36.99
N PHE A 30 7.83 -8.10 36.28
CA PHE A 30 7.81 -6.70 36.75
C PHE A 30 6.40 -6.14 36.83
N ILE A 31 5.58 -6.37 35.80
CA ILE A 31 4.17 -5.97 35.77
C ILE A 31 3.41 -6.68 36.89
N ARG A 32 3.60 -8.00 37.03
CA ARG A 32 3.02 -8.80 38.12
C ARG A 32 3.47 -8.33 39.50
N GLY A 33 4.74 -7.96 39.69
CA GLY A 33 5.25 -7.45 40.96
C GLY A 33 4.72 -6.06 41.33
N LYS A 34 4.42 -5.21 40.34
CA LYS A 34 3.72 -3.94 40.53
C LYS A 34 2.25 -4.16 40.86
N GLU A 35 1.60 -5.10 40.15
CA GLU A 35 0.22 -5.52 40.39
C GLU A 35 0.06 -6.09 41.81
N ASP A 36 0.92 -7.03 42.23
CA ASP A 36 0.89 -7.65 43.55
C ASP A 36 1.14 -6.66 44.70
N LYS A 37 1.98 -5.63 44.48
CA LYS A 37 2.18 -4.53 45.45
C LYS A 37 0.96 -3.65 45.59
N ILE A 38 0.18 -3.47 44.52
CA ILE A 38 -1.09 -2.74 44.55
C ILE A 38 -2.16 -3.62 45.20
N LEU A 39 -2.20 -4.92 44.89
CA LEU A 39 -3.16 -5.90 45.41
C LEU A 39 -3.00 -6.14 46.92
N LYS A 40 -1.76 -6.22 47.42
CA LYS A 40 -1.48 -6.35 48.88
C LYS A 40 -1.93 -5.13 49.69
N LYS A 41 -2.05 -3.96 49.07
CA LYS A 41 -2.50 -2.73 49.74
C LYS A 41 -4.03 -2.66 49.87
N VAL A 42 -4.78 -3.59 49.27
CA VAL A 42 -6.24 -3.49 49.04
C VAL A 42 -7.02 -4.80 49.35
N TYR A 43 -6.75 -5.50 50.46
CA TYR A 43 -7.62 -6.53 51.13
C TYR A 43 -7.52 -8.04 50.77
N SER A 44 -7.90 -8.88 51.78
CA SER A 44 -7.78 -10.36 51.91
C SER A 44 -8.71 -11.22 51.02
N GLU A 45 -8.33 -12.50 50.87
CA GLU A 45 -8.61 -13.35 49.69
C GLU A 45 -9.79 -14.34 49.80
N SER A 46 -10.29 -14.73 50.99
CA SER A 46 -11.18 -15.92 51.05
C SER A 46 -12.67 -15.70 50.74
N GLN A 47 -13.20 -14.47 50.78
CA GLN A 47 -14.59 -14.16 50.40
C GLN A 47 -14.77 -13.68 48.94
N LYS A 48 -13.68 -13.52 48.18
CA LYS A 48 -13.71 -12.89 46.83
C LYS A 48 -14.12 -13.84 45.69
N LYS A 49 -13.94 -15.16 45.80
CA LYS A 49 -14.06 -16.09 44.65
C LYS A 49 -15.49 -16.25 44.12
N ASP A 50 -16.48 -16.44 44.99
CA ASP A 50 -17.89 -16.54 44.57
C ASP A 50 -18.45 -15.19 44.09
N LYS A 51 -18.03 -14.09 44.72
CA LYS A 51 -18.46 -12.74 44.32
C LYS A 51 -17.87 -12.33 42.98
N ASN A 52 -16.62 -12.68 42.67
CA ASN A 52 -15.96 -12.40 41.40
C ASN A 52 -16.56 -13.22 40.24
N ASN A 53 -16.92 -14.49 40.47
CA ASN A 53 -17.61 -15.31 39.47
C ASN A 53 -19.02 -14.80 39.18
N LEU A 54 -19.78 -14.39 40.21
CA LEU A 54 -21.09 -13.78 40.04
C LEU A 54 -20.99 -12.46 39.25
N LEU A 55 -20.04 -11.60 39.62
CA LEU A 55 -19.81 -10.32 38.95
C LEU A 55 -19.35 -10.49 37.50
N GLY A 56 -18.45 -11.45 37.24
CA GLY A 56 -18.01 -11.79 35.88
C GLY A 56 -19.14 -12.31 35.00
N ASN A 57 -20.04 -13.13 35.55
CA ASN A 57 -21.24 -13.59 34.84
C ASN A 57 -22.19 -12.44 34.50
N ILE A 58 -22.42 -11.52 35.44
CA ILE A 58 -23.24 -10.33 35.21
C ILE A 58 -22.64 -9.46 34.11
N ILE A 59 -21.33 -9.19 34.17
CA ILE A 59 -20.63 -8.38 33.16
C ILE A 59 -20.64 -9.06 31.78
N THR A 60 -20.55 -10.39 31.73
CA THR A 60 -20.65 -11.14 30.46
C THR A 60 -22.03 -10.95 29.82
N VAL A 61 -23.11 -11.06 30.61
CA VAL A 61 -24.49 -10.82 30.14
C VAL A 61 -24.65 -9.38 29.66
N ILE A 62 -24.15 -8.41 30.42
CA ILE A 62 -24.14 -6.98 30.01
C ILE A 62 -23.39 -6.79 28.70
N SER A 63 -22.23 -7.45 28.53
CA SER A 63 -21.41 -7.34 27.32
C SER A 63 -22.12 -7.90 26.09
N ILE A 64 -22.87 -9.00 26.24
CA ILE A 64 -23.70 -9.56 25.17
C ILE A 64 -24.85 -8.60 24.82
N ILE A 65 -25.54 -8.04 25.82
CA ILE A 65 -26.62 -7.06 25.60
C ILE A 65 -26.09 -5.83 24.86
N ILE A 66 -24.97 -5.25 25.31
CA ILE A 66 -24.31 -4.14 24.63
C ILE A 66 -23.97 -4.51 23.18
N THR A 67 -23.46 -5.72 22.95
CA THR A 67 -23.12 -6.21 21.61
C THR A 67 -24.35 -6.29 20.70
N VAL A 68 -25.48 -6.78 21.21
CA VAL A 68 -26.74 -6.81 20.46
C VAL A 68 -27.24 -5.39 20.17
N ILE A 69 -27.21 -4.48 21.13
CA ILE A 69 -27.67 -3.09 20.94
C ILE A 69 -26.86 -2.40 19.86
N PHE A 70 -25.53 -2.43 19.96
CA PHE A 70 -24.65 -1.78 18.98
C PHE A 70 -24.76 -2.43 17.60
N PHE A 71 -25.03 -3.74 17.50
CA PHE A 71 -25.26 -4.41 16.22
C PHE A 71 -26.41 -3.78 15.42
N PHE A 72 -27.44 -3.26 16.09
CA PHE A 72 -28.57 -2.60 15.43
C PHE A 72 -28.32 -1.13 15.12
N ILE A 73 -27.48 -0.45 15.90
CA ILE A 73 -27.23 1.00 15.77
C ILE A 73 -26.05 1.30 14.82
N VAL A 74 -25.13 0.36 14.61
CA VAL A 74 -24.00 0.53 13.69
C VAL A 74 -24.47 0.67 12.24
N ASP A 75 -23.88 1.64 11.55
CA ASP A 75 -24.12 1.86 10.13
C ASP A 75 -23.55 0.70 9.28
N ARG A 76 -24.46 0.02 8.59
CA ARG A 76 -24.19 -1.14 7.72
C ARG A 76 -24.48 -0.85 6.25
N THR A 77 -24.54 0.43 5.87
CA THR A 77 -24.66 0.84 4.47
C THR A 77 -23.51 0.25 3.65
N PRO A 78 -23.80 -0.46 2.54
CA PRO A 78 -22.77 -1.00 1.68
C PRO A 78 -21.86 0.10 1.12
N ASP A 79 -20.56 -0.14 1.13
CA ASP A 79 -19.60 0.70 0.41
C ASP A 79 -19.31 0.04 -0.95
N PHE A 80 -19.65 0.74 -2.04
CA PHE A 80 -19.45 0.25 -3.41
C PHE A 80 -17.97 0.15 -3.80
N THR A 81 -17.09 0.88 -3.10
CA THR A 81 -15.64 0.87 -3.29
C THR A 81 -15.00 -0.32 -2.56
N ILE A 82 -15.47 -0.61 -1.34
CA ILE A 82 -14.94 -1.67 -0.49
C ILE A 82 -16.05 -2.65 -0.12
N LYS A 83 -16.31 -3.60 -1.03
CA LYS A 83 -17.37 -4.62 -0.88
C LYS A 83 -17.28 -5.47 0.41
N ILE A 84 -16.12 -5.51 1.06
CA ILE A 84 -15.88 -6.30 2.28
C ILE A 84 -16.19 -5.52 3.59
N LYS A 85 -16.55 -4.23 3.54
CA LYS A 85 -16.87 -3.40 4.73
C LYS A 85 -17.83 -4.10 5.69
N ASN A 86 -18.97 -4.55 5.18
CA ASN A 86 -20.03 -5.16 6.00
C ASN A 86 -19.60 -6.50 6.60
N TRP A 87 -18.80 -7.28 5.87
CA TRP A 87 -18.24 -8.53 6.39
C TRP A 87 -17.30 -8.29 7.57
N GLY A 88 -16.50 -7.21 7.52
CA GLY A 88 -15.66 -6.80 8.65
C GLY A 88 -16.49 -6.45 9.89
N ILE A 89 -17.57 -5.69 9.73
CA ILE A 89 -18.48 -5.35 10.84
C ILE A 89 -19.12 -6.62 11.41
N TYR A 90 -19.77 -7.44 10.58
CA TYR A 90 -20.46 -8.66 11.03
C TYR A 90 -19.52 -9.66 11.71
N GLY A 91 -18.31 -9.83 11.17
CA GLY A 91 -17.29 -10.71 11.73
C GLY A 91 -16.93 -10.34 13.17
N VAL A 92 -16.71 -9.05 13.44
CA VAL A 92 -16.36 -8.58 14.79
C VAL A 92 -17.46 -8.86 15.80
N PHE A 93 -18.72 -8.53 15.45
CA PHE A 93 -19.86 -8.81 16.32
C PHE A 93 -20.04 -10.30 16.60
N ALA A 94 -19.95 -11.15 15.56
CA ALA A 94 -20.08 -12.59 15.71
C ALA A 94 -18.97 -13.19 16.59
N ILE A 95 -17.71 -12.81 16.34
CA ILE A 95 -16.56 -13.32 17.08
C ILE A 95 -16.60 -12.87 18.55
N ASN A 96 -16.95 -11.61 18.83
CA ASN A 96 -17.12 -11.13 20.20
C ASN A 96 -18.20 -11.92 20.95
N ILE A 97 -19.36 -12.18 20.33
CA ILE A 97 -20.42 -13.02 20.92
C ILE A 97 -19.89 -14.42 21.24
N ILE A 98 -19.21 -15.06 20.29
CA ILE A 98 -18.64 -16.40 20.47
C ILE A 98 -17.72 -16.43 21.70
N PHE A 99 -16.78 -15.49 21.81
CA PHE A 99 -15.84 -15.46 22.94
C PHE A 99 -16.53 -15.14 24.28
N TYR A 100 -17.52 -14.26 24.30
CA TYR A 100 -18.32 -14.02 25.52
C TYR A 100 -19.09 -15.28 25.95
N VAL A 101 -19.68 -16.02 25.01
CA VAL A 101 -20.41 -17.27 25.30
C VAL A 101 -19.48 -18.38 25.75
N LEU A 102 -18.30 -18.51 25.14
CA LEU A 102 -17.32 -19.54 25.49
C LEU A 102 -16.67 -19.33 26.86
N ARG A 103 -16.77 -18.11 27.44
CA ARG A 103 -16.22 -17.74 28.76
C ARG A 103 -14.74 -18.10 28.94
N LYS A 104 -13.99 -18.05 27.84
CA LYS A 104 -12.57 -18.39 27.79
C LYS A 104 -11.87 -17.40 26.87
N GLU A 105 -10.60 -17.15 27.18
CA GLU A 105 -9.69 -16.40 26.32
C GLU A 105 -10.19 -14.98 25.98
N HIS A 106 -10.62 -14.23 27.00
CA HIS A 106 -11.07 -12.83 26.86
C HIS A 106 -9.99 -11.90 26.28
N GLU A 107 -8.73 -12.32 26.27
CA GLU A 107 -7.61 -11.69 25.58
C GLU A 107 -7.86 -11.53 24.07
N TRP A 108 -8.56 -12.48 23.42
CA TRP A 108 -8.91 -12.37 22.01
C TRP A 108 -9.96 -11.29 21.73
N ILE A 109 -10.88 -11.06 22.67
CA ILE A 109 -11.83 -9.95 22.57
C ILE A 109 -11.04 -8.64 22.66
N PHE A 110 -10.15 -8.50 23.64
CA PHE A 110 -9.32 -7.31 23.79
C PHE A 110 -8.51 -7.04 22.51
N LEU A 111 -7.81 -8.05 21.99
CA LEU A 111 -6.96 -7.94 20.82
C LEU A 111 -7.76 -7.64 19.55
N LEU A 112 -8.85 -8.36 19.29
CA LEU A 112 -9.69 -8.15 18.10
C LEU A 112 -10.24 -6.72 18.05
N ASN A 113 -10.77 -6.23 19.17
CA ASN A 113 -11.36 -4.89 19.22
C ASN A 113 -10.27 -3.80 19.13
N LEU A 114 -9.09 -4.01 19.74
CA LEU A 114 -7.95 -3.10 19.62
C LEU A 114 -7.45 -3.01 18.17
N VAL A 115 -7.30 -4.15 17.49
CA VAL A 115 -6.89 -4.20 16.07
C VAL A 115 -7.92 -3.49 15.21
N MET A 116 -9.20 -3.78 15.38
CA MET A 116 -10.27 -3.14 14.59
C MET A 116 -10.42 -1.64 14.87
N MET A 117 -9.95 -1.15 16.01
CA MET A 117 -9.92 0.29 16.31
C MET A 117 -8.96 1.05 15.39
N PHE A 118 -7.89 0.40 14.95
CA PHE A 118 -6.95 0.94 13.95
C PHE A 118 -7.33 0.54 12.52
N LEU A 119 -7.72 -0.71 12.30
CA LEU A 119 -7.94 -1.26 10.95
C LEU A 119 -9.32 -0.92 10.36
N GLY A 120 -10.34 -0.67 11.20
CA GLY A 120 -11.69 -0.35 10.75
C GLY A 120 -11.71 0.80 9.75
N ARG A 121 -10.96 1.88 10.05
CA ARG A 121 -10.95 3.11 9.25
C ARG A 121 -10.06 2.97 8.04
N LEU A 122 -8.90 2.32 8.23
CA LEU A 122 -7.86 2.23 7.20
C LEU A 122 -8.18 1.19 6.14
N MET A 123 -8.77 0.04 6.49
CA MET A 123 -9.00 -1.07 5.58
C MET A 123 -10.44 -1.20 5.10
N PHE A 124 -11.39 -1.06 6.03
CA PHE A 124 -12.80 -1.30 5.74
C PHE A 124 -13.55 0.00 5.46
N ASN A 125 -12.85 1.14 5.52
CA ASN A 125 -13.42 2.48 5.42
C ASN A 125 -14.65 2.67 6.33
N ILE A 126 -14.62 2.04 7.52
CA ILE A 126 -15.67 2.17 8.51
C ILE A 126 -15.45 3.51 9.20
N LEU A 127 -16.32 4.48 8.91
CA LEU A 127 -16.30 5.82 9.51
C LEU A 127 -17.38 5.99 10.59
N ASP A 128 -18.11 4.91 10.89
CA ASP A 128 -19.21 4.95 11.86
C ASP A 128 -18.70 5.12 13.29
N THR A 129 -19.05 6.24 13.91
CA THR A 129 -18.67 6.56 15.29
C THR A 129 -19.20 5.52 16.28
N ASN A 130 -20.41 4.98 16.05
CA ASN A 130 -21.01 3.99 16.95
C ASN A 130 -20.20 2.68 16.97
N PHE A 131 -19.67 2.26 15.82
CA PHE A 131 -18.77 1.13 15.73
C PHE A 131 -17.51 1.32 16.58
N TYR A 132 -16.85 2.49 16.53
CA TYR A 132 -15.65 2.72 17.36
C TYR A 132 -15.95 2.84 18.85
N ILE A 133 -17.10 3.43 19.22
CA ILE A 133 -17.56 3.45 20.61
C ILE A 133 -17.75 2.00 21.10
N TYR A 134 -18.39 1.14 20.30
CA TYR A 134 -18.53 -0.28 20.61
C TYR A 134 -17.18 -0.97 20.84
N LEU A 135 -16.20 -0.77 19.94
CA LEU A 135 -14.86 -1.33 20.08
C LEU A 135 -14.21 -0.88 21.41
N GLY A 136 -14.25 0.41 21.71
CA GLY A 136 -13.69 0.97 22.95
C GLY A 136 -14.33 0.38 24.21
N ILE A 137 -15.66 0.24 24.23
CA ILE A 137 -16.39 -0.39 25.34
C ILE A 137 -15.95 -1.85 25.52
N ASN A 138 -15.80 -2.62 24.43
CA ASN A 138 -15.41 -4.02 24.50
C ASN A 138 -13.96 -4.22 24.96
N ILE A 139 -13.05 -3.31 24.64
CA ILE A 139 -11.67 -3.30 25.16
C ILE A 139 -11.69 -3.15 26.68
N ILE A 140 -12.52 -2.25 27.22
CA ILE A 140 -12.63 -2.04 28.67
C ILE A 140 -13.28 -3.26 29.34
N LEU A 141 -14.41 -3.75 28.80
CA LEU A 141 -15.14 -4.90 29.35
C LEU A 141 -14.29 -6.17 29.34
N SER A 142 -13.58 -6.45 28.24
CA SER A 142 -12.67 -7.59 28.16
C SER A 142 -11.53 -7.50 29.16
N GLY A 143 -10.96 -6.31 29.40
CA GLY A 143 -9.97 -6.09 30.46
C GLY A 143 -10.51 -6.40 31.87
N ILE A 144 -11.76 -6.00 32.15
CA ILE A 144 -12.42 -6.32 33.43
C ILE A 144 -12.68 -7.83 33.54
N LEU A 145 -13.15 -8.48 32.48
CA LEU A 145 -13.40 -9.92 32.46
C LEU A 145 -12.12 -10.75 32.58
N MET A 146 -11.02 -10.31 31.97
CA MET A 146 -9.69 -10.91 32.16
C MET A 146 -9.27 -10.87 33.63
N TYR A 147 -9.55 -9.76 34.33
CA TYR A 147 -9.30 -9.65 35.77
C TYR A 147 -10.21 -10.57 36.59
N LEU A 148 -11.52 -10.59 36.32
CA LEU A 148 -12.50 -11.34 37.11
C LEU A 148 -12.41 -12.86 36.92
N PHE A 149 -12.12 -13.33 35.70
CA PHE A 149 -11.99 -14.75 35.37
C PHE A 149 -10.54 -15.24 35.35
N ARG A 150 -9.64 -14.50 36.01
CA ARG A 150 -8.24 -14.90 36.18
C ARG A 150 -8.18 -16.29 36.84
N LYS A 151 -7.65 -17.28 36.11
CA LYS A 151 -7.36 -18.60 36.68
C LYS A 151 -6.18 -18.48 37.64
N GLU A 152 -6.39 -18.86 38.89
CA GLU A 152 -5.28 -19.05 39.83
C GLU A 152 -4.29 -20.06 39.24
N THR A 153 -3.00 -19.73 39.34
CA THR A 153 -1.90 -20.62 38.96
C THR A 153 -2.08 -21.95 39.70
N LYS A 154 -2.32 -23.04 38.96
CA LYS A 154 -2.50 -24.39 39.50
C LYS A 154 -1.42 -24.79 40.52
N GLU A 155 -0.22 -24.21 40.42
CA GLU A 155 0.89 -24.34 41.38
C GLU A 155 0.55 -23.98 42.83
N VAL A 156 -0.30 -22.99 43.07
CA VAL A 156 -0.65 -22.54 44.45
C VAL A 156 -1.62 -23.53 45.10
N ILE A 157 -2.65 -23.93 44.35
CA ILE A 157 -3.65 -24.92 44.78
C ILE A 157 -3.01 -26.30 45.00
N THR A 158 -2.08 -26.69 44.13
CA THR A 158 -1.35 -27.96 44.31
C THR A 158 -0.45 -27.90 45.54
N LYS A 159 0.21 -26.77 45.85
CA LYS A 159 1.02 -26.61 47.07
C LYS A 159 0.17 -26.68 48.34
N GLU A 160 -0.98 -26.01 48.38
CA GLU A 160 -1.88 -26.04 49.54
C GLU A 160 -2.52 -27.42 49.74
N LEU A 161 -3.03 -28.06 48.69
CA LEU A 161 -3.56 -29.43 48.76
C LEU A 161 -2.48 -30.43 49.18
N LEU A 162 -1.25 -30.30 48.66
CA LEU A 162 -0.12 -31.13 49.08
C LEU A 162 0.30 -30.87 50.53
N LEU A 163 0.15 -29.64 51.05
CA LEU A 163 0.42 -29.28 52.46
C LEU A 163 -0.66 -29.81 53.41
N GLU A 164 -1.92 -29.84 52.97
CA GLU A 164 -3.05 -30.37 53.73
C GLU A 164 -3.04 -31.90 53.77
N GLU A 165 -2.65 -32.53 52.66
CA GLU A 165 -2.60 -33.99 52.50
C GLU A 165 -1.32 -34.60 53.09
N SER A 166 -0.17 -33.90 53.01
CA SER A 166 1.08 -34.29 53.69
C SER A 166 0.98 -34.25 55.22
N ARG A 167 0.09 -33.43 55.78
CA ARG A 167 -0.25 -33.44 57.22
C ARG A 167 -1.03 -34.68 57.65
N LYS A 168 -1.70 -35.38 56.72
CA LYS A 168 -2.72 -36.38 57.06
C LYS A 168 -2.24 -37.83 56.97
N ASN A 169 -1.16 -38.14 56.24
CA ASN A 169 -0.63 -39.51 56.13
C ASN A 169 0.87 -39.48 55.80
N SER A 170 1.73 -39.50 56.82
CA SER A 170 3.15 -39.15 56.69
C SER A 170 4.10 -40.26 56.23
N GLU A 171 3.67 -41.51 56.02
CA GLU A 171 4.62 -42.59 55.71
C GLU A 171 4.31 -43.42 54.46
N LYS A 172 3.04 -43.59 54.08
CA LYS A 172 2.67 -44.46 52.94
C LYS A 172 2.70 -43.77 51.56
N LEU A 173 2.85 -42.45 51.54
CA LEU A 173 2.80 -41.65 50.31
C LEU A 173 4.14 -41.66 49.54
N LYS A 174 5.29 -41.66 50.21
CA LYS A 174 6.58 -41.36 49.55
C LYS A 174 6.94 -42.28 48.39
N GLU A 175 6.69 -43.58 48.50
CA GLU A 175 7.05 -44.55 47.43
C GLU A 175 6.15 -44.45 46.19
N ILE A 176 4.85 -44.25 46.36
CA ILE A 176 3.89 -44.21 45.24
C ILE A 176 3.91 -42.84 44.54
N THR A 177 4.25 -41.77 45.28
CA THR A 177 4.24 -40.41 44.73
C THR A 177 5.40 -40.18 43.75
N ASP A 178 6.57 -40.77 43.99
CA ASP A 178 7.76 -40.54 43.16
C ASP A 178 7.65 -41.19 41.76
N GLU A 179 7.08 -42.40 41.66
CA GLU A 179 6.83 -43.06 40.36
C GLU A 179 5.76 -42.33 39.52
N VAL A 180 4.67 -41.87 40.16
CA VAL A 180 3.59 -41.17 39.46
C VAL A 180 4.02 -39.76 39.02
N ILE A 181 4.79 -39.04 39.86
CA ILE A 181 5.34 -37.71 39.54
C ILE A 181 6.31 -37.78 38.35
N GLU A 182 7.13 -38.82 38.25
CA GLU A 182 8.09 -38.93 37.16
C GLU A 182 7.41 -39.26 35.81
N SER A 183 6.34 -40.06 35.85
CA SER A 183 5.51 -40.35 34.67
C SER A 183 4.68 -39.14 34.20
N GLU A 184 4.16 -38.32 35.12
CA GLU A 184 3.44 -37.07 34.80
C GLU A 184 4.40 -35.96 34.34
N LYS A 185 5.61 -35.85 34.93
CA LYS A 185 6.65 -34.90 34.48
C LYS A 185 7.09 -35.18 33.04
N ARG A 186 7.22 -36.45 32.64
CA ARG A 186 7.56 -36.83 31.25
C ARG A 186 6.44 -36.52 30.26
N LYS A 187 5.16 -36.70 30.63
CA LYS A 187 4.00 -36.41 29.76
C LYS A 187 3.65 -34.91 29.66
N ARG A 188 3.92 -34.09 30.69
CA ARG A 188 3.55 -32.66 30.71
C ARG A 188 4.66 -31.67 30.31
N SER A 189 5.93 -32.07 30.26
CA SER A 189 7.06 -31.16 29.98
C SER A 189 7.14 -30.65 28.53
N THR A 190 6.69 -31.44 27.56
CA THR A 190 6.83 -31.16 26.12
C THR A 190 5.58 -30.51 25.49
N LEU A 191 4.37 -30.99 25.80
CA LEU A 191 3.14 -30.45 25.20
C LEU A 191 2.75 -29.06 25.71
N GLY A 192 2.81 -28.80 27.02
CA GLY A 192 2.36 -27.52 27.59
C GLY A 192 3.26 -26.33 27.24
N LYS A 193 4.56 -26.56 27.03
CA LYS A 193 5.53 -25.53 26.60
C LYS A 193 5.41 -25.21 25.11
N ALA A 194 4.91 -26.15 24.30
CA ALA A 194 4.66 -25.94 22.88
C ALA A 194 3.45 -24.99 22.68
N PHE A 195 2.33 -25.23 23.38
CA PHE A 195 1.12 -24.43 23.21
C PHE A 195 1.27 -22.94 23.60
N HIS A 196 2.02 -22.61 24.67
CA HIS A 196 2.24 -21.22 25.06
C HIS A 196 3.20 -20.46 24.12
N ARG A 197 4.13 -21.16 23.45
CA ARG A 197 5.01 -20.55 22.42
C ARG A 197 4.32 -20.40 21.08
N ILE A 198 3.37 -21.29 20.77
CA ILE A 198 2.56 -21.24 19.56
C ILE A 198 1.69 -19.98 19.55
N ASP A 199 1.10 -19.59 20.69
CA ASP A 199 0.19 -18.45 20.78
C ASP A 199 0.89 -17.11 20.46
N THR A 200 1.98 -16.77 21.15
CA THR A 200 2.73 -15.52 20.92
C THR A 200 3.36 -15.45 19.53
N THR A 201 3.80 -16.60 18.99
CA THR A 201 4.37 -16.68 17.63
C THR A 201 3.29 -16.44 16.58
N ILE A 202 2.10 -17.01 16.76
CA ILE A 202 0.95 -16.78 15.87
C ILE A 202 0.50 -15.33 15.94
N THR A 203 0.40 -14.72 17.14
CA THR A 203 0.06 -13.30 17.27
C THR A 203 1.09 -12.40 16.57
N ALA A 204 2.39 -12.69 16.71
CA ALA A 204 3.44 -11.94 16.02
C ALA A 204 3.38 -12.12 14.50
N ILE A 205 3.11 -13.34 14.00
CA ILE A 205 2.91 -13.61 12.57
C ILE A 205 1.69 -12.85 12.03
N ILE A 206 0.58 -12.83 12.77
CA ILE A 206 -0.64 -12.10 12.40
C ILE A 206 -0.35 -10.59 12.39
N LEU A 207 0.31 -10.05 13.42
CA LEU A 207 0.66 -8.63 13.48
C LEU A 207 1.62 -8.22 12.37
N VAL A 208 2.64 -9.04 12.08
CA VAL A 208 3.57 -8.83 10.97
C VAL A 208 2.84 -8.92 9.64
N GLY A 209 1.96 -9.90 9.44
CA GLY A 209 1.14 -10.02 8.23
C GLY A 209 0.20 -8.84 8.05
N LEU A 210 -0.43 -8.37 9.13
CA LEU A 210 -1.27 -7.17 9.14
C LEU A 210 -0.47 -5.92 8.80
N ILE A 211 0.72 -5.74 9.41
CA ILE A 211 1.63 -4.65 9.09
C ILE A 211 1.98 -4.75 7.61
N GLN A 212 2.55 -5.87 7.13
CA GLN A 212 3.00 -6.09 5.76
C GLN A 212 1.92 -5.84 4.70
N MET A 213 0.65 -6.14 4.99
CA MET A 213 -0.49 -5.86 4.12
C MET A 213 -0.65 -4.35 3.79
N PHE A 214 -0.17 -3.43 4.64
CA PHE A 214 -0.17 -1.98 4.36
C PHE A 214 1.03 -1.49 3.54
N TYR A 215 2.12 -2.26 3.48
CA TYR A 215 3.36 -1.90 2.77
C TYR A 215 3.38 -2.49 1.36
N ILE A 216 2.56 -3.53 1.13
CA ILE A 216 2.55 -4.33 -0.08
C ILE A 216 1.19 -4.18 -0.77
N GLY A 217 1.13 -3.43 -1.86
CA GLY A 217 -0.07 -3.39 -2.70
C GLY A 217 -0.17 -4.64 -3.56
N ASN A 218 -1.36 -5.22 -3.67
CA ASN A 218 -1.66 -6.39 -4.50
C ASN A 218 -2.44 -5.95 -5.75
N TYR A 219 -1.81 -6.05 -6.91
CA TYR A 219 -2.37 -5.55 -8.17
C TYR A 219 -2.61 -6.68 -9.16
N VAL A 220 -3.69 -6.57 -9.93
CA VAL A 220 -3.93 -7.39 -11.12
C VAL A 220 -3.53 -6.57 -12.33
N ILE A 221 -2.73 -7.15 -13.23
CA ILE A 221 -2.19 -6.45 -14.40
C ILE A 221 -3.19 -6.51 -15.57
N PRO A 222 -3.71 -5.37 -16.05
CA PRO A 222 -4.79 -5.36 -17.03
C PRO A 222 -4.30 -5.34 -18.50
N SER A 223 -3.01 -5.06 -18.75
CA SER A 223 -2.49 -4.84 -20.12
C SER A 223 -1.13 -5.51 -20.35
N GLY A 224 -0.83 -5.81 -21.62
CA GLY A 224 0.38 -6.52 -22.06
C GLY A 224 1.62 -5.64 -22.28
N SER A 225 1.59 -4.37 -21.85
CA SER A 225 2.70 -3.43 -22.12
C SER A 225 4.01 -3.77 -21.41
N MET A 226 3.97 -4.68 -20.44
CA MET A 226 5.13 -5.17 -19.70
C MET A 226 5.55 -6.59 -20.11
N GLU A 227 4.99 -7.13 -21.19
CA GLU A 227 5.38 -8.43 -21.71
C GLU A 227 6.82 -8.41 -22.27
N PRO A 228 7.58 -9.51 -22.17
CA PRO A 228 7.20 -10.79 -21.55
C PRO A 228 7.39 -10.83 -20.03
N THR A 229 7.93 -9.78 -19.41
CA THR A 229 8.27 -9.74 -17.97
C THR A 229 7.03 -9.97 -17.09
N ILE A 230 5.96 -9.24 -17.38
CA ILE A 230 4.67 -9.31 -16.68
C ILE A 230 3.59 -9.47 -17.75
N GLN A 231 2.79 -10.52 -17.61
CA GLN A 231 1.70 -10.81 -18.54
C GLN A 231 0.36 -10.30 -18.02
N ILE A 232 -0.60 -10.18 -18.92
CA ILE A 232 -2.00 -9.87 -18.58
C ILE A 232 -2.50 -10.91 -17.55
N GLN A 233 -3.26 -10.44 -16.55
CA GLN A 233 -3.76 -11.21 -15.40
C GLN A 233 -2.72 -11.64 -14.35
N ASP A 234 -1.44 -11.28 -14.49
CA ASP A 234 -0.47 -11.49 -13.41
C ASP A 234 -0.91 -10.72 -12.15
N ARG A 235 -0.73 -11.36 -10.98
CA ARG A 235 -0.88 -10.69 -9.70
C ARG A 235 0.46 -10.40 -9.08
N VAL A 236 0.67 -9.14 -8.75
CA VAL A 236 1.96 -8.62 -8.31
C VAL A 236 1.84 -7.89 -6.98
N PHE A 237 2.86 -8.09 -6.16
CA PHE A 237 3.07 -7.36 -4.93
C PHE A 237 4.02 -6.20 -5.19
N ALA A 238 3.62 -5.02 -4.74
CA ALA A 238 4.44 -3.81 -4.87
C ALA A 238 4.68 -3.11 -3.54
N ASN A 239 5.93 -2.74 -3.30
CA ASN A 239 6.37 -1.99 -2.13
C ASN A 239 5.99 -0.51 -2.26
N MET A 240 4.98 -0.09 -1.52
CA MET A 240 4.42 1.27 -1.52
C MET A 240 5.25 2.29 -0.73
N ILE A 241 6.37 1.86 -0.14
CA ILE A 241 7.10 2.63 0.87
C ILE A 241 8.52 2.98 0.41
N LYS A 242 9.17 2.14 -0.43
CA LYS A 242 10.56 2.36 -0.88
C LYS A 242 10.80 3.80 -1.32
N TYR A 243 9.96 4.34 -2.21
CA TYR A 243 10.18 5.66 -2.79
C TYR A 243 9.79 6.85 -1.91
N LYS A 244 9.34 6.60 -0.67
CA LYS A 244 9.24 7.65 0.35
C LYS A 244 10.59 7.96 1.01
N PHE A 245 11.55 7.05 0.88
CA PHE A 245 12.86 7.12 1.55
C PHE A 245 14.04 7.05 0.58
N PHE A 246 13.86 6.41 -0.58
CA PHE A 246 14.89 6.22 -1.58
C PHE A 246 14.46 6.78 -2.93
N ASN A 247 15.41 7.27 -3.72
CA ASN A 247 15.12 7.66 -5.08
C ASN A 247 14.95 6.42 -5.98
N PRO A 248 13.94 6.40 -6.86
CA PRO A 248 13.81 5.39 -7.91
C PRO A 248 15.05 5.27 -8.78
N LYS A 249 15.36 4.04 -9.20
CA LYS A 249 16.56 3.73 -9.99
C LYS A 249 16.19 3.17 -11.36
N ILE A 250 17.11 3.31 -12.31
CA ILE A 250 17.00 2.63 -13.62
C ILE A 250 16.86 1.12 -13.38
N GLY A 251 15.94 0.51 -14.11
CA GLY A 251 15.61 -0.91 -14.01
C GLY A 251 14.43 -1.21 -13.08
N ASP A 252 14.12 -0.35 -12.11
CA ASP A 252 12.99 -0.57 -11.20
C ASP A 252 11.67 -0.62 -11.99
N ILE A 253 10.80 -1.59 -11.68
CA ILE A 253 9.43 -1.63 -12.21
C ILE A 253 8.52 -0.90 -11.23
N ILE A 254 7.84 0.14 -11.70
CA ILE A 254 7.09 1.05 -10.84
C ILE A 254 5.59 1.05 -11.15
N ALA A 255 4.79 1.19 -10.09
CA ALA A 255 3.39 1.58 -10.17
C ALA A 255 3.29 3.09 -9.99
N PHE A 256 2.70 3.81 -10.95
CA PHE A 256 2.53 5.26 -10.87
C PHE A 256 1.19 5.70 -11.45
N LYS A 257 0.74 6.88 -11.03
CA LYS A 257 -0.47 7.51 -11.57
C LYS A 257 -0.14 8.22 -12.88
N GLU A 258 -0.77 7.80 -13.98
CA GLU A 258 -0.47 8.34 -15.32
C GLU A 258 -0.74 9.86 -15.40
N PRO A 259 0.08 10.63 -16.14
CA PRO A 259 0.02 12.09 -16.13
C PRO A 259 -0.98 12.74 -17.08
N MET A 260 -1.55 11.98 -18.01
CA MET A 260 -2.50 12.46 -19.00
C MET A 260 -3.83 12.84 -18.36
N ASN A 261 -4.49 11.90 -17.69
CA ASN A 261 -5.86 12.06 -17.20
C ASN A 261 -6.02 11.90 -15.70
N ASN A 262 -4.95 11.48 -15.00
CA ASN A 262 -4.99 11.22 -13.56
C ASN A 262 -6.04 10.17 -13.16
N GLN A 263 -6.32 9.19 -14.02
CA GLN A 263 -7.38 8.21 -13.77
C GLN A 263 -6.85 6.82 -13.44
N VAL A 264 -5.78 6.39 -14.13
CA VAL A 264 -5.34 4.99 -14.11
C VAL A 264 -3.94 4.86 -13.47
N MET A 265 -3.70 3.71 -12.85
CA MET A 265 -2.37 3.32 -12.38
C MET A 265 -1.67 2.56 -13.50
N TYR A 266 -0.51 3.04 -13.94
CA TYR A 266 0.34 2.37 -14.92
C TYR A 266 1.45 1.60 -14.23
N THR A 267 1.87 0.52 -14.89
CA THR A 267 3.04 -0.26 -14.54
C THR A 267 4.04 -0.15 -15.68
N LYS A 268 5.23 0.38 -15.41
CA LYS A 268 6.32 0.55 -16.38
C LYS A 268 7.67 0.34 -15.72
N ARG A 269 8.70 0.10 -16.52
CA ARG A 269 10.09 0.07 -16.08
C ARG A 269 10.72 1.45 -16.18
N LEU A 270 11.46 1.85 -15.16
CA LEU A 270 12.26 3.06 -15.22
C LEU A 270 13.46 2.87 -16.13
N THR A 271 13.53 3.68 -17.17
CA THR A 271 14.62 3.66 -18.15
C THR A 271 15.59 4.82 -17.99
N GLY A 272 15.19 5.88 -17.28
CA GLY A 272 16.05 7.03 -16.99
C GLY A 272 15.62 7.78 -15.74
N VAL A 273 16.59 8.39 -15.06
CA VAL A 273 16.38 9.13 -13.82
C VAL A 273 16.80 10.59 -13.99
N ALA A 274 16.39 11.42 -13.04
CA ALA A 274 16.67 12.85 -13.03
C ALA A 274 18.17 13.17 -13.23
N GLY A 275 18.47 13.97 -14.24
CA GLY A 275 19.83 14.37 -14.61
C GLY A 275 20.45 13.55 -15.75
N ASP A 276 19.82 12.48 -16.19
CA ASP A 276 20.34 11.66 -17.28
C ASP A 276 20.14 12.31 -18.65
N THR A 277 21.10 12.08 -19.54
CA THR A 277 20.90 12.22 -20.99
C THR A 277 20.63 10.85 -21.58
N MET A 278 19.69 10.76 -22.53
CA MET A 278 19.27 9.48 -23.10
C MET A 278 19.11 9.55 -24.61
N GLN A 279 19.38 8.44 -25.28
CA GLN A 279 19.12 8.26 -26.70
C GLN A 279 18.90 6.77 -27.01
N ILE A 280 18.08 6.46 -28.00
CA ILE A 280 17.97 5.10 -28.56
C ILE A 280 18.82 5.05 -29.82
N ILE A 281 19.86 4.21 -29.84
CA ILE A 281 20.74 4.03 -31.01
C ILE A 281 20.70 2.55 -31.41
N SER A 282 20.19 2.28 -32.62
CA SER A 282 20.06 0.91 -33.16
C SER A 282 19.37 -0.05 -32.18
N GLY A 283 18.27 0.41 -31.56
CA GLY A 283 17.50 -0.34 -30.57
C GLY A 283 18.12 -0.42 -29.17
N ARG A 284 19.32 0.13 -28.93
CA ARG A 284 19.96 0.12 -27.61
C ARG A 284 19.77 1.43 -26.87
N MET A 285 19.44 1.34 -25.59
CA MET A 285 19.37 2.50 -24.71
C MET A 285 20.77 2.99 -24.35
N VAL A 286 21.10 4.22 -24.74
CA VAL A 286 22.34 4.91 -24.39
C VAL A 286 22.01 5.97 -23.35
N ILE A 287 22.67 5.91 -22.20
CA ILE A 287 22.48 6.82 -21.07
C ILE A 287 23.82 7.46 -20.74
N ASN A 288 23.88 8.79 -20.71
CA ASN A 288 25.11 9.56 -20.47
C ASN A 288 26.26 9.09 -21.38
N ASP A 289 25.95 9.00 -22.68
CA ASP A 289 26.83 8.58 -23.77
C ASP A 289 27.39 7.15 -23.65
N LYS A 290 26.80 6.30 -22.81
CA LYS A 290 27.18 4.88 -22.65
C LYS A 290 25.98 3.96 -22.83
N ALA A 291 26.17 2.86 -23.54
CA ALA A 291 25.14 1.82 -23.63
C ALA A 291 24.80 1.27 -22.24
N SER A 292 23.51 1.21 -21.91
CA SER A 292 23.05 0.75 -20.60
C SER A 292 23.16 -0.76 -20.47
N GLU A 293 23.92 -1.23 -19.48
CA GLU A 293 24.04 -2.67 -19.16
C GLU A 293 22.79 -3.21 -18.46
N ILE A 294 22.08 -2.36 -17.70
CA ILE A 294 20.87 -2.73 -16.97
C ILE A 294 19.69 -2.90 -17.95
N LEU A 295 19.60 -2.02 -18.94
CA LEU A 295 18.54 -2.02 -19.94
C LEU A 295 18.97 -2.80 -21.19
N ASN A 296 19.41 -4.04 -21.00
CA ASN A 296 19.92 -4.91 -22.05
C ASN A 296 18.78 -5.57 -22.86
N ARG A 297 17.96 -4.75 -23.52
CA ARG A 297 16.90 -5.17 -24.44
C ARG A 297 16.79 -4.20 -25.60
N SER A 298 16.09 -4.61 -26.67
CA SER A 298 15.77 -3.72 -27.78
C SER A 298 14.67 -2.74 -27.38
N TYR A 299 14.84 -1.46 -27.75
CA TYR A 299 13.86 -0.41 -27.58
C TYR A 299 13.47 0.17 -28.92
N GLU A 300 12.18 0.12 -29.23
CA GLU A 300 11.65 0.74 -30.45
C GLU A 300 11.67 2.26 -30.32
N PRO A 301 12.31 2.98 -31.26
CA PRO A 301 12.27 4.44 -31.32
C PRO A 301 10.87 4.85 -31.77
N GLU A 302 10.07 5.37 -30.85
CA GLU A 302 8.68 5.78 -31.12
C GLU A 302 8.37 7.08 -30.38
N GLY A 303 7.26 7.72 -30.76
CA GLY A 303 6.76 8.92 -30.10
C GLY A 303 7.73 10.08 -30.25
N ILE A 304 7.69 11.03 -29.31
CA ILE A 304 8.56 12.21 -29.32
C ILE A 304 10.02 11.84 -29.03
N PHE A 305 10.26 10.73 -28.31
CA PHE A 305 11.62 10.29 -28.02
C PHE A 305 12.35 9.86 -29.30
N TYR A 306 11.74 8.99 -30.12
CA TYR A 306 12.26 8.51 -31.40
C TYR A 306 13.80 8.35 -31.42
N ASP A 307 14.52 9.16 -32.21
CA ASP A 307 15.98 9.22 -32.32
C ASP A 307 16.62 10.43 -31.59
N ASN A 308 15.80 11.23 -30.89
CA ASN A 308 16.24 12.44 -30.22
C ASN A 308 17.17 12.12 -29.05
N LYS A 309 18.21 12.96 -28.87
CA LYS A 309 18.97 13.01 -27.62
C LYS A 309 18.21 13.86 -26.60
N ILE A 310 17.68 13.21 -25.57
CA ILE A 310 16.84 13.85 -24.55
C ILE A 310 17.59 14.05 -23.24
N TYR A 311 17.14 15.01 -22.44
CA TYR A 311 17.58 15.20 -21.06
C TYR A 311 16.40 15.01 -20.09
N VAL A 312 16.58 14.15 -19.08
CA VAL A 312 15.61 13.91 -18.02
C VAL A 312 15.78 15.00 -16.95
N PRO A 313 14.81 15.91 -16.80
CA PRO A 313 15.01 17.09 -15.97
C PRO A 313 14.98 16.75 -14.48
N LYS A 314 15.72 17.51 -13.68
CA LYS A 314 15.80 17.33 -12.22
C LYS A 314 15.27 18.53 -11.45
N LYS A 315 15.01 18.32 -10.16
CA LYS A 315 14.62 19.39 -9.25
C LYS A 315 15.64 20.54 -9.30
N GLY A 316 15.14 21.76 -9.47
CA GLY A 316 15.94 22.98 -9.57
C GLY A 316 16.24 23.41 -11.01
N ASP A 317 16.07 22.55 -12.00
CA ASP A 317 16.22 22.95 -13.40
C ASP A 317 15.14 23.99 -13.79
N LYS A 318 15.53 24.93 -14.66
CA LYS A 318 14.61 25.89 -15.27
C LYS A 318 14.26 25.42 -16.67
N VAL A 319 12.98 25.12 -16.89
CA VAL A 319 12.46 24.68 -18.19
C VAL A 319 11.67 25.77 -18.87
N LYS A 320 11.81 25.90 -20.19
CA LYS A 320 11.00 26.78 -21.04
C LYS A 320 10.36 25.97 -22.17
N LEU A 321 9.30 26.50 -22.76
CA LEU A 321 8.71 25.93 -23.96
C LEU A 321 9.73 25.96 -25.11
N ASP A 322 9.88 24.84 -25.79
CA ASP A 322 10.67 24.75 -27.01
C ASP A 322 9.74 24.96 -28.22
N LYS A 323 8.77 24.07 -28.37
CA LYS A 323 7.76 24.11 -29.43
C LYS A 323 6.51 23.35 -29.03
N ILE A 324 5.42 23.64 -29.74
CA ILE A 324 4.17 22.87 -29.68
C ILE A 324 4.11 22.04 -30.95
N ILE A 325 3.72 20.77 -30.81
CA ILE A 325 3.63 19.82 -31.91
C ILE A 325 2.16 19.46 -32.09
N MET A 326 1.65 19.62 -33.30
CA MET A 326 0.31 19.22 -33.71
C MET A 326 0.43 18.01 -34.64
N ILE A 327 -0.22 16.91 -34.27
CA ILE A 327 -0.22 15.65 -35.03
C ILE A 327 -1.66 15.38 -35.50
N GLY A 328 -1.82 15.02 -36.77
CA GLY A 328 -3.12 14.63 -37.31
C GLY A 328 -3.61 13.30 -36.71
N LYS A 329 -4.92 13.07 -36.72
CA LYS A 329 -5.49 11.78 -36.34
C LYS A 329 -5.94 10.99 -37.55
N LEU A 330 -5.53 9.73 -37.61
CA LEU A 330 -6.05 8.75 -38.54
C LEU A 330 -7.35 8.18 -37.99
N THR A 331 -8.27 7.85 -38.89
CA THR A 331 -9.55 7.23 -38.53
C THR A 331 -9.71 5.89 -39.24
N GLY A 332 -10.44 4.99 -38.61
CA GLY A 332 -10.72 3.68 -39.17
C GLY A 332 -11.80 2.96 -38.40
N TYR A 333 -12.02 1.69 -38.76
CA TYR A 333 -12.95 0.80 -38.10
C TYR A 333 -12.21 -0.47 -37.70
N THR A 334 -12.48 -0.95 -36.50
CA THR A 334 -12.00 -2.26 -36.03
C THR A 334 -12.70 -3.40 -36.77
N SER A 335 -12.23 -4.63 -36.59
CA SER A 335 -12.90 -5.84 -37.11
C SER A 335 -14.35 -5.98 -36.66
N ASP A 336 -14.70 -5.38 -35.51
CA ASP A 336 -16.02 -5.43 -34.88
C ASP A 336 -16.89 -4.19 -35.23
N ASP A 337 -16.53 -3.49 -36.32
CA ASP A 337 -17.21 -2.29 -36.83
C ASP A 337 -17.25 -1.11 -35.83
N GLN A 338 -16.36 -1.12 -34.83
CA GLN A 338 -16.20 0.01 -33.92
C GLN A 338 -15.28 1.05 -34.57
N PHE A 339 -15.78 2.27 -34.71
CA PHE A 339 -14.97 3.41 -35.15
C PHE A 339 -13.85 3.71 -34.15
N VAL A 340 -12.66 3.92 -34.68
CA VAL A 340 -11.47 4.30 -33.92
C VAL A 340 -10.78 5.49 -34.57
N ALA A 341 -10.21 6.35 -33.74
CA ALA A 341 -9.33 7.43 -34.16
C ALA A 341 -8.06 7.37 -33.31
N GLN A 342 -6.90 7.51 -33.94
CA GLN A 342 -5.60 7.44 -33.30
C GLN A 342 -4.67 8.49 -33.88
N SER A 343 -3.78 9.04 -33.06
CA SER A 343 -2.79 10.01 -33.53
C SER A 343 -1.82 9.34 -34.52
N ASP A 344 -1.44 10.05 -35.59
CA ASP A 344 -0.52 9.55 -36.62
C ASP A 344 0.94 9.62 -36.15
N TRP A 345 1.26 8.88 -35.10
CA TRP A 345 2.62 8.81 -34.56
C TRP A 345 3.64 8.29 -35.57
N LYS A 346 3.20 7.41 -36.47
CA LYS A 346 4.05 6.88 -37.54
C LYS A 346 4.46 8.00 -38.49
N GLY A 347 3.51 8.75 -39.04
CA GLY A 347 3.85 9.86 -39.93
C GLY A 347 4.56 11.02 -39.21
N TYR A 348 4.33 11.23 -37.90
CA TYR A 348 5.17 12.12 -37.09
C TYR A 348 6.63 11.65 -37.06
N ASN A 349 6.87 10.37 -36.75
CA ASN A 349 8.20 9.79 -36.66
C ASN A 349 8.94 9.71 -38.02
N GLU A 350 8.20 9.56 -39.12
CA GLU A 350 8.72 9.62 -40.50
C GLU A 350 8.93 11.06 -40.99
N GLY A 351 8.48 12.06 -40.23
CA GLY A 351 8.63 13.48 -40.54
C GLY A 351 7.59 14.03 -41.53
N GLU A 352 6.49 13.30 -41.76
CA GLU A 352 5.53 13.54 -42.83
C GLU A 352 4.24 14.26 -42.37
N THR A 353 3.74 13.96 -41.16
CA THR A 353 2.36 14.35 -40.75
C THR A 353 2.26 15.09 -39.42
N TYR A 354 3.05 16.16 -39.27
CA TYR A 354 2.95 17.06 -38.12
C TYR A 354 3.25 18.52 -38.46
N GLU A 355 2.82 19.43 -37.59
CA GLU A 355 3.15 20.85 -37.66
C GLU A 355 3.79 21.30 -36.34
N GLU A 356 4.88 22.06 -36.43
CA GLU A 356 5.44 22.79 -35.29
C GLU A 356 4.79 24.17 -35.19
N LEU A 357 4.22 24.47 -34.03
CA LEU A 357 3.46 25.69 -33.79
C LEU A 357 4.20 26.60 -32.81
N THR A 358 4.14 27.91 -33.08
CA THR A 358 4.44 28.90 -32.04
C THR A 358 3.32 28.94 -31.01
N ALA A 359 3.57 29.52 -29.84
CA ALA A 359 2.54 29.72 -28.83
C ALA A 359 1.37 30.58 -29.35
N THR A 360 1.66 31.56 -30.19
CA THR A 360 0.64 32.42 -30.82
C THR A 360 -0.22 31.64 -31.81
N ASP A 361 0.39 30.80 -32.67
CA ASP A 361 -0.34 29.97 -33.62
C ASP A 361 -1.23 28.94 -32.92
N PHE A 362 -0.69 28.31 -31.87
CA PHE A 362 -1.44 27.37 -31.04
C PHE A 362 -2.67 28.04 -30.42
N LEU A 363 -2.50 29.17 -29.73
CA LEU A 363 -3.60 29.92 -29.12
C LEU A 363 -4.63 30.39 -30.15
N GLY A 364 -4.17 30.84 -31.32
CA GLY A 364 -5.04 31.24 -32.43
C GLY A 364 -5.91 30.08 -32.94
N ARG A 365 -5.34 28.86 -33.01
CA ARG A 365 -6.04 27.65 -33.46
C ARG A 365 -7.07 27.14 -32.45
N ILE A 366 -6.71 27.08 -31.17
CA ILE A 366 -7.62 26.55 -30.14
C ILE A 366 -8.66 27.58 -29.70
N GLY A 367 -8.40 28.88 -29.91
CA GLY A 367 -9.33 29.97 -29.59
C GLY A 367 -9.59 30.19 -28.09
N VAL A 368 -8.84 29.52 -27.21
CA VAL A 368 -8.97 29.58 -25.75
C VAL A 368 -7.60 29.66 -25.09
N ASN A 369 -7.55 30.21 -23.88
CA ASN A 369 -6.31 30.36 -23.09
C ASN A 369 -6.35 29.61 -21.74
N LYS A 370 -7.22 28.59 -21.65
CA LYS A 370 -7.48 27.79 -20.45
C LYS A 370 -8.06 26.43 -20.85
N GLY A 371 -8.11 25.49 -19.90
CA GLY A 371 -8.63 24.14 -20.15
C GLY A 371 -7.66 23.27 -20.94
N TYR A 372 -6.34 23.53 -20.84
CA TYR A 372 -5.33 22.81 -21.61
C TYR A 372 -5.33 21.30 -21.35
N LYS A 373 -5.80 20.86 -20.18
CA LYS A 373 -5.97 19.45 -19.83
C LYS A 373 -6.83 18.65 -20.81
N ASP A 374 -7.80 19.29 -21.46
CA ASP A 374 -8.76 18.65 -22.36
C ASP A 374 -8.32 18.77 -23.84
N ILE A 375 -7.28 19.58 -24.11
CA ILE A 375 -6.75 19.89 -25.44
C ILE A 375 -5.44 19.14 -25.69
N ILE A 376 -4.52 19.17 -24.72
CA ILE A 376 -3.19 18.59 -24.84
C ILE A 376 -3.22 17.13 -24.42
N GLY A 377 -2.67 16.28 -25.28
CA GLY A 377 -2.61 14.84 -25.04
C GLY A 377 -3.97 14.15 -25.18
N ASN A 378 -4.88 14.71 -25.97
CA ASN A 378 -6.27 14.27 -26.11
C ASN A 378 -6.43 13.02 -27.00
N GLU A 379 -5.62 11.97 -26.80
CA GLU A 379 -5.54 10.78 -27.68
C GLU A 379 -6.93 10.20 -28.03
N ASN A 380 -7.78 9.99 -27.02
CA ASN A 380 -9.07 9.28 -27.15
C ASN A 380 -10.26 10.15 -27.60
N THR A 381 -10.06 11.41 -27.98
CA THR A 381 -11.16 12.28 -28.44
C THR A 381 -11.20 12.37 -29.95
N TYR A 382 -12.38 12.38 -30.55
CA TYR A 382 -12.58 12.67 -31.97
C TYR A 382 -13.99 13.22 -32.19
N ASN A 383 -14.13 14.19 -33.09
CA ASN A 383 -15.38 14.79 -33.52
C ASN A 383 -15.72 14.33 -34.94
N LYS A 384 -16.68 13.41 -35.05
CA LYS A 384 -17.15 12.90 -36.34
C LYS A 384 -18.00 13.91 -37.12
N GLU A 385 -18.67 14.81 -36.40
CA GLU A 385 -19.60 15.77 -37.01
C GLU A 385 -18.85 16.96 -37.62
N ASN A 386 -17.68 17.29 -37.07
CA ASN A 386 -16.80 18.33 -37.59
C ASN A 386 -15.41 17.76 -37.87
N PRO A 387 -15.12 17.32 -39.10
CA PRO A 387 -13.80 16.83 -39.51
C PRO A 387 -12.67 17.83 -39.28
N ASN A 388 -12.96 19.13 -39.32
CA ASN A 388 -12.00 20.21 -39.13
C ASN A 388 -11.92 20.71 -37.68
N ASP A 389 -12.38 19.92 -36.70
CA ASP A 389 -12.29 20.27 -35.29
C ASP A 389 -10.83 20.37 -34.84
N ALA A 390 -10.33 21.60 -34.75
CA ALA A 390 -8.96 21.94 -34.42
C ALA A 390 -8.57 21.60 -32.97
N ILE A 391 -9.49 21.08 -32.15
CA ILE A 391 -9.22 20.61 -30.79
C ILE A 391 -9.29 19.09 -30.76
N LYS A 392 -10.38 18.48 -31.23
CA LYS A 392 -10.64 17.04 -31.03
C LYS A 392 -10.01 16.14 -32.08
N ASN A 393 -9.83 16.62 -33.32
CA ASN A 393 -9.37 15.79 -34.44
C ASN A 393 -7.86 15.86 -34.67
N VAL A 394 -7.16 16.56 -33.79
CA VAL A 394 -5.70 16.67 -33.76
C VAL A 394 -5.21 16.32 -32.37
N TYR A 395 -3.94 15.94 -32.30
CA TYR A 395 -3.24 15.69 -31.05
C TYR A 395 -2.20 16.79 -30.82
N TYR A 396 -2.39 17.57 -29.76
CA TYR A 396 -1.39 18.54 -29.33
C TYR A 396 -0.49 17.96 -28.26
N THR A 397 0.81 18.16 -28.43
CA THR A 397 1.83 17.94 -27.43
C THR A 397 2.87 19.06 -27.49
N PHE A 398 3.87 19.01 -26.64
CA PHE A 398 4.87 20.06 -26.56
C PHE A 398 6.20 19.50 -26.09
N THR A 399 7.28 20.17 -26.47
CA THR A 399 8.61 19.88 -25.93
C THR A 399 9.13 21.09 -25.18
N LEU A 400 10.08 20.82 -24.30
CA LEU A 400 10.70 21.80 -23.44
C LEU A 400 12.19 21.83 -23.70
N LYS A 401 12.85 22.88 -23.21
CA LYS A 401 14.30 22.94 -23.05
C LYS A 401 14.67 23.37 -21.65
N VAL A 402 15.78 22.84 -21.15
CA VAL A 402 16.41 23.34 -19.92
C VAL A 402 17.39 24.45 -20.27
N GLU A 403 17.39 25.53 -19.49
CA GLU A 403 18.33 26.63 -19.70
C GLU A 403 19.79 26.14 -19.63
N GLY A 404 20.59 26.50 -20.63
CA GLY A 404 22.00 26.11 -20.72
C GLY A 404 22.23 24.68 -21.23
N ARG A 405 21.20 24.02 -21.78
CA ARG A 405 21.29 22.68 -22.38
C ARG A 405 20.75 22.69 -23.81
N ASP A 406 21.37 21.88 -24.67
CA ASP A 406 20.97 21.71 -26.07
C ASP A 406 19.96 20.58 -26.25
N GLU A 407 19.99 19.58 -25.36
CA GLU A 407 19.12 18.40 -25.42
C GLU A 407 17.65 18.79 -25.27
N ILE A 408 16.79 18.07 -25.98
CA ILE A 408 15.35 18.25 -25.87
C ILE A 408 14.85 17.66 -24.55
N VAL A 409 13.82 18.28 -23.98
CA VAL A 409 13.11 17.76 -22.82
C VAL A 409 11.72 17.37 -23.27
N LEU A 410 11.40 16.08 -23.14
CA LEU A 410 10.07 15.55 -23.42
C LEU A 410 8.99 16.24 -22.57
N PRO A 411 7.70 16.16 -22.98
CA PRO A 411 6.63 16.84 -22.26
C PRO A 411 6.60 16.50 -20.77
N ILE A 412 6.23 17.49 -19.96
CA ILE A 412 5.82 17.29 -18.57
C ILE A 412 4.31 17.48 -18.52
N MET A 413 3.56 16.40 -18.75
CA MET A 413 2.09 16.45 -18.87
C MET A 413 1.38 16.93 -17.60
N ASP A 414 2.05 16.99 -16.45
CA ASP A 414 1.53 17.69 -15.28
C ASP A 414 1.18 19.17 -15.53
N PHE A 415 1.90 19.84 -16.43
CA PHE A 415 1.75 21.27 -16.66
C PHE A 415 0.41 21.64 -17.29
N LYS A 416 -0.20 20.75 -18.09
CA LYS A 416 -1.50 21.01 -18.72
C LYS A 416 -2.65 21.11 -17.72
N HIS A 417 -2.46 20.64 -16.48
CA HIS A 417 -3.47 20.70 -15.42
C HIS A 417 -3.47 22.03 -14.65
N ASP A 418 -2.49 22.90 -14.88
CA ASP A 418 -2.40 24.25 -14.31
C ASP A 418 -2.35 25.29 -15.43
N ASP A 419 -3.51 25.86 -15.75
CA ASP A 419 -3.64 26.85 -16.82
C ASP A 419 -2.73 28.08 -16.61
N LYS A 420 -2.47 28.49 -15.35
CA LYS A 420 -1.60 29.64 -15.08
C LYS A 420 -0.15 29.30 -15.40
N LEU A 421 0.30 28.12 -14.97
CA LEU A 421 1.64 27.64 -15.27
C LEU A 421 1.82 27.44 -16.78
N PHE A 422 0.86 26.83 -17.46
CA PHE A 422 0.95 26.59 -18.89
C PHE A 422 0.95 27.91 -19.69
N ASN A 423 0.15 28.90 -19.30
CA ASN A 423 0.19 30.23 -19.91
C ASN A 423 1.56 30.92 -19.77
N LYS A 424 2.26 30.74 -18.64
CA LYS A 424 3.64 31.24 -18.50
C LYS A 424 4.58 30.63 -19.53
N LEU A 425 4.48 29.31 -19.75
CA LEU A 425 5.27 28.63 -20.78
C LEU A 425 4.95 29.17 -22.18
N LEU A 426 3.68 29.37 -22.50
CA LEU A 426 3.25 29.96 -23.77
C LEU A 426 3.76 31.40 -23.97
N ASN A 427 3.93 32.16 -22.88
CA ASN A 427 4.53 33.50 -22.91
C ASN A 427 6.07 33.48 -23.00
N GLY A 428 6.69 32.30 -23.09
CA GLY A 428 8.14 32.15 -23.14
C GLY A 428 8.84 32.26 -21.78
N GLU A 429 8.10 32.26 -20.68
CA GLU A 429 8.68 32.27 -19.32
C GLU A 429 9.23 30.90 -18.93
N SER A 430 10.32 30.91 -18.16
CA SER A 430 10.91 29.71 -17.58
C SER A 430 10.23 29.30 -16.27
N ILE A 431 10.04 28.00 -16.07
CA ILE A 431 9.49 27.38 -14.86
C ILE A 431 10.60 26.63 -14.13
N THR A 432 10.79 26.93 -12.84
CA THR A 432 11.72 26.18 -12.00
C THR A 432 11.05 24.92 -11.47
N LEU A 433 11.66 23.76 -11.72
CA LEU A 433 11.11 22.47 -11.31
C LEU A 433 11.29 22.22 -9.81
N THR A 434 10.23 21.78 -9.15
CA THR A 434 10.21 21.56 -7.70
C THR A 434 10.45 20.10 -7.30
N GLN A 435 10.52 19.20 -8.27
CA GLN A 435 10.56 17.75 -8.11
C GLN A 435 11.45 17.10 -9.19
N ASN A 436 11.85 15.85 -8.94
CA ASN A 436 12.56 15.04 -9.93
C ASN A 436 11.60 14.35 -10.91
N TYR A 437 12.11 14.06 -12.10
CA TYR A 437 11.37 13.42 -13.18
C TYR A 437 12.08 12.15 -13.65
N TYR A 438 11.30 11.25 -14.25
CA TYR A 438 11.74 9.91 -14.62
C TYR A 438 11.17 9.51 -15.98
N MET A 439 11.94 8.72 -16.73
CA MET A 439 11.48 8.03 -17.93
C MET A 439 10.95 6.65 -17.54
N ALA A 440 9.71 6.36 -17.91
CA ALA A 440 9.03 5.11 -17.58
C ALA A 440 8.51 4.46 -18.87
N MET A 441 9.09 3.34 -19.29
CA MET A 441 8.80 2.65 -20.55
C MET A 441 8.28 1.23 -20.31
N GLY A 442 7.46 0.74 -21.23
CA GLY A 442 7.01 -0.65 -21.19
C GLY A 442 8.10 -1.60 -21.66
N ASP A 443 8.07 -2.82 -21.14
CA ASP A 443 8.98 -3.88 -21.58
C ASP A 443 8.59 -4.42 -22.97
N ASN A 444 7.30 -4.34 -23.34
CA ASN A 444 6.80 -4.62 -24.68
C ASN A 444 6.77 -3.30 -25.47
N THR A 445 7.93 -2.91 -26.01
CA THR A 445 8.16 -1.56 -26.53
C THR A 445 7.24 -1.21 -27.69
N GLY A 446 7.00 -2.13 -28.64
CA GLY A 446 6.05 -1.88 -29.74
C GLY A 446 4.56 -1.90 -29.33
N ASN A 447 4.24 -2.20 -28.07
CA ASN A 447 2.87 -2.23 -27.55
C ASN A 447 2.77 -1.52 -26.19
N SER A 448 3.35 -0.33 -26.11
CA SER A 448 3.38 0.42 -24.86
C SER A 448 3.22 1.93 -25.08
N TYR A 449 2.05 2.45 -24.74
CA TYR A 449 1.86 3.88 -24.53
C TYR A 449 2.54 4.29 -23.21
N ASP A 450 3.69 4.95 -23.33
CA ASP A 450 4.61 5.26 -22.23
C ASP A 450 5.31 6.61 -22.40
N SER A 451 6.40 6.85 -21.65
CA SER A 451 7.11 8.13 -21.67
C SER A 451 7.63 8.57 -23.04
N ARG A 452 7.74 7.66 -24.02
CA ARG A 452 8.02 8.04 -25.40
C ARG A 452 6.98 8.98 -26.00
N TYR A 453 5.72 8.83 -25.59
CA TYR A 453 4.59 9.58 -26.12
C TYR A 453 4.19 10.72 -25.18
N PHE A 454 3.94 10.40 -23.89
CA PHE A 454 3.45 11.38 -22.93
C PHE A 454 4.56 12.09 -22.14
N GLY A 455 5.82 11.72 -22.33
CA GLY A 455 6.96 12.32 -21.63
C GLY A 455 7.11 11.86 -20.17
N TYR A 456 7.59 12.75 -19.31
CA TYR A 456 8.14 12.36 -18.02
C TYR A 456 7.09 12.11 -16.93
N VAL A 457 7.46 11.23 -16.00
CA VAL A 457 6.70 10.97 -14.76
C VAL A 457 7.38 11.69 -13.61
N SER A 458 6.65 12.52 -12.88
CA SER A 458 7.16 13.19 -11.68
C SER A 458 7.28 12.24 -10.48
N GLU A 459 8.22 12.53 -9.57
CA GLU A 459 8.46 11.71 -8.36
C GLU A 459 7.20 11.45 -7.52
N ASN A 460 6.32 12.45 -7.42
CA ASN A 460 5.10 12.38 -6.61
C ASN A 460 4.00 11.47 -7.22
N ARG A 461 4.12 11.09 -8.50
CA ARG A 461 3.20 10.16 -9.17
C ARG A 461 3.53 8.72 -8.88
N ILE A 462 4.78 8.42 -8.53
CA ILE A 462 5.27 7.09 -8.27
C ILE A 462 4.75 6.63 -6.91
N ARG A 463 4.03 5.50 -6.90
CA ARG A 463 3.40 4.94 -5.68
C ARG A 463 4.24 3.85 -5.03
N GLY A 464 4.92 3.04 -5.84
CA GLY A 464 5.71 1.94 -5.31
C GLY A 464 6.42 1.14 -6.39
N GLU A 465 7.27 0.23 -5.94
CA GLU A 465 8.03 -0.69 -6.78
C GLU A 465 7.35 -2.05 -6.82
N LEU A 466 7.14 -2.63 -7.98
CA LEU A 466 6.71 -4.02 -8.12
C LEU A 466 7.89 -4.96 -7.85
N LEU A 467 7.71 -5.89 -6.91
CA LEU A 467 8.78 -6.77 -6.45
C LEU A 467 8.58 -8.22 -6.85
N ILE A 468 7.37 -8.74 -6.65
CA ILE A 468 7.10 -10.17 -6.73
C ILE A 468 5.82 -10.37 -7.53
N ARG A 469 5.89 -11.23 -8.55
CA ARG A 469 4.71 -11.86 -9.12
C ARG A 469 4.39 -13.10 -8.29
N TRP A 470 3.19 -13.15 -7.72
CA TRP A 470 2.78 -14.28 -6.87
C TRP A 470 1.71 -15.17 -7.51
N TRP A 471 1.01 -14.70 -8.55
CA TRP A 471 0.07 -15.50 -9.33
C TRP A 471 0.24 -15.22 -10.84
N PRO A 472 0.14 -16.24 -11.72
CA PRO A 472 -0.09 -17.66 -11.43
C PRO A 472 1.12 -18.34 -10.77
N LEU A 473 0.89 -19.39 -9.96
CA LEU A 473 1.93 -20.01 -9.14
C LEU A 473 3.09 -20.60 -9.95
N ASN A 474 2.84 -21.05 -11.18
CA ASN A 474 3.87 -21.56 -12.09
C ASN A 474 4.85 -20.48 -12.59
N ARG A 475 4.55 -19.20 -12.35
CA ARG A 475 5.43 -18.06 -12.65
C ARG A 475 5.80 -17.24 -11.41
N LEU A 476 5.57 -17.78 -10.22
CA LEU A 476 5.97 -17.16 -8.97
C LEU A 476 7.45 -16.78 -9.01
N GLY A 477 7.77 -15.51 -8.74
CA GLY A 477 9.16 -15.05 -8.77
C GLY A 477 9.32 -13.55 -8.58
N LEU A 478 10.58 -13.14 -8.39
CA LEU A 478 10.95 -11.73 -8.38
C LEU A 478 10.79 -11.12 -9.78
N LEU A 479 10.41 -9.85 -9.80
CA LEU A 479 10.31 -9.04 -10.99
C LEU A 479 11.61 -8.25 -11.13
N ASN A 480 12.39 -8.58 -12.16
CA ASN A 480 13.66 -7.93 -12.50
C ASN A 480 13.65 -7.35 -13.91
#